data_AF-A0A7J3WFT1-F1
#
_entry.id   AF-A0A7J3WFT1-F1
#
_cell.length_a   1.000
_cell.length_b   1.000
_cell.length_c   1.000
_cell.angle_alpha   90.00
_cell.angle_beta   90.00
_cell.angle_gamma   90.00
#
_symmetry.space_group_name_H-M   'P 1'
#
loop_
_entity.id
_entity.type
_entity.pdbx_description
1 polymer ?
#
loop_
_entity_poly.entity_id
_entity_poly.type
_entity_poly.pdbx_seq_one_letter_code
_entity_poly.pdbx_strand_id
1 'polypeptide(L)'
;MAVEMVILDLLVAVIQLVLAVALALFSITIALNILDRTTKQINEFEELRNRNVAVGVYIAGILIAVGNVVGQAVSGISKAVIPGQFNVGAIIGGIIQLFIGLPLAIILIVWAQNRVYSWLIKIAETIPGVDVKEFDVEKELKNGNVAMAAILFGTFLAISFVISQGISFLSEPIASAITSLIR
;
A
#
# COMPACT_ATOMS: atom_id res chain seq x y z
N MET A 1 35.51 23.56 5.26
CA MET A 1 34.35 23.58 6.19
C MET A 1 33.02 23.67 5.46
N ALA A 2 32.54 24.81 4.95
CA ALA A 2 31.19 24.88 4.36
C ALA A 2 30.99 23.99 3.11
N VAL A 3 31.96 23.97 2.20
CA VAL A 3 31.90 23.14 0.98
C VAL A 3 31.96 21.64 1.30
N GLU A 4 32.75 21.23 2.29
CA GLU A 4 32.84 19.83 2.72
C GLU A 4 31.52 19.34 3.33
N MET A 5 30.84 20.17 4.12
CA MET A 5 29.52 19.87 4.66
C MET A 5 28.48 19.70 3.55
N VAL A 6 28.47 20.60 2.55
CA VAL A 6 27.57 20.49 1.39
C VAL A 6 27.82 19.19 0.61
N ILE A 7 29.07 18.81 0.39
CA ILE A 7 29.41 17.57 -0.31
C ILE A 7 28.94 16.35 0.47
N LEU A 8 29.13 16.34 1.80
CA LEU A 8 28.66 15.26 2.68
C LEU A 8 27.13 15.14 2.67
N ASP A 9 26.42 16.27 2.77
CA ASP A 9 24.95 16.29 2.74
C ASP A 9 24.42 15.77 1.39
N LEU A 10 25.07 16.14 0.28
CA LEU A 10 24.73 15.64 -1.05
C LEU A 10 24.94 14.12 -1.15
N LEU A 11 26.03 13.62 -0.58
CA LEU A 11 26.38 12.19 -0.60
C LEU A 11 25.37 11.38 0.22
N VAL A 12 24.99 11.87 1.40
CA VAL A 12 23.94 11.26 2.24
C VAL A 12 22.59 11.26 1.49
N ALA A 13 22.22 12.36 0.83
CA ALA A 13 20.98 12.43 0.06
C ALA A 13 20.94 11.41 -1.09
N VAL A 14 22.05 11.23 -1.81
CA VAL A 14 22.15 10.20 -2.87
C VAL A 14 22.01 8.80 -2.29
N ILE A 15 22.68 8.50 -1.17
CA ILE A 15 22.56 7.20 -0.50
C ILE A 15 21.11 6.95 -0.05
N GLN A 16 20.46 7.95 0.55
CA GLN A 16 19.06 7.85 0.96
C GLN A 16 18.13 7.57 -0.22
N LEU A 17 18.35 8.21 -1.38
CA LEU A 17 17.55 7.97 -2.58
C LEU A 17 17.70 6.52 -3.05
N VAL A 18 18.92 5.99 -3.10
CA VAL A 18 19.18 4.60 -3.48
C VAL A 18 18.49 3.64 -2.50
N LEU A 19 18.58 3.90 -1.21
CA LEU A 19 17.93 3.10 -0.16
C LEU A 19 16.40 3.15 -0.26
N ALA A 20 15.84 4.34 -0.52
CA ALA A 20 14.42 4.55 -0.74
C ALA A 20 13.89 3.71 -1.91
N VAL A 21 14.58 3.75 -3.05
CA VAL A 21 14.22 2.95 -4.24
C VAL A 21 14.32 1.46 -3.95
N ALA A 22 15.39 1.01 -3.29
CA ALA A 22 15.55 -0.40 -2.92
C ALA A 22 14.43 -0.89 -2.00
N LEU A 23 14.08 -0.12 -0.97
CA LEU A 23 12.97 -0.42 -0.06
C LEU A 23 11.62 -0.42 -0.79
N ALA A 24 11.43 0.48 -1.75
CA ALA A 24 10.20 0.52 -2.54
C ALA A 24 10.03 -0.74 -3.40
N LEU A 25 11.07 -1.15 -4.12
CA LEU A 25 11.06 -2.38 -4.93
C LEU A 25 10.82 -3.63 -4.09
N PHE A 26 11.48 -3.70 -2.92
CA PHE A 26 11.27 -4.79 -1.96
C PHE A 26 9.81 -4.84 -1.47
N SER A 27 9.25 -3.69 -1.12
CA SER A 27 7.88 -3.59 -0.61
C SER A 27 6.83 -3.95 -1.66
N ILE A 28 7.02 -3.52 -2.91
CA ILE A 28 6.14 -3.91 -4.03
C ILE A 28 6.17 -5.43 -4.23
N THR A 29 7.35 -6.05 -4.16
CA THR A 29 7.49 -7.51 -4.29
C THR A 29 6.74 -8.26 -3.20
N ILE A 30 6.81 -7.77 -1.95
CA ILE A 30 6.03 -8.34 -0.84
C ILE A 30 4.53 -8.16 -1.09
N ALA A 31 4.12 -6.98 -1.54
CA ALA A 31 2.72 -6.69 -1.77
C ALA A 31 2.10 -7.59 -2.84
N LEU A 32 2.78 -7.79 -3.95
CA LEU A 32 2.36 -8.72 -5.00
C LEU A 32 2.29 -10.16 -4.49
N ASN A 33 3.29 -10.63 -3.73
CA ASN A 33 3.26 -11.98 -3.15
C ASN A 33 2.11 -12.20 -2.14
N ILE A 34 1.79 -11.20 -1.32
CA ILE A 34 0.67 -11.30 -0.37
C ILE A 34 -0.66 -11.26 -1.12
N LEU A 35 -0.76 -10.43 -2.16
CA LEU A 35 -1.93 -10.37 -3.03
C LEU A 35 -2.18 -11.73 -3.69
N ASP A 36 -1.20 -12.31 -4.38
CA ASP A 36 -1.32 -13.61 -5.05
C ASP A 36 -1.78 -14.72 -4.07
N ARG A 37 -1.32 -14.66 -2.82
CA ARG A 37 -1.77 -15.61 -1.77
C ARG A 37 -3.21 -15.41 -1.33
N THR A 38 -3.78 -14.24 -1.60
CA THR A 38 -5.11 -13.87 -1.13
C THR A 38 -6.15 -13.91 -2.26
N THR A 39 -5.78 -13.57 -3.51
CA THR A 39 -6.59 -13.74 -4.74
C THR A 39 -6.33 -15.08 -5.43
N LYS A 40 -6.40 -16.19 -4.69
CA LYS A 40 -6.00 -17.54 -5.16
C LYS A 40 -6.74 -18.11 -6.38
N GLN A 41 -7.74 -17.43 -6.92
CA GLN A 41 -8.66 -17.98 -7.93
C GLN A 41 -8.55 -17.30 -9.31
N ILE A 42 -7.88 -16.16 -9.43
CA ILE A 42 -7.54 -15.55 -10.73
C ILE A 42 -6.04 -15.73 -10.96
N ASN A 43 -5.64 -16.02 -12.20
CA ASN A 43 -4.25 -15.89 -12.61
C ASN A 43 -4.10 -14.51 -13.26
N GLU A 44 -3.77 -13.51 -12.47
CA GLU A 44 -3.70 -12.11 -12.87
C GLU A 44 -2.74 -11.91 -14.06
N PHE A 45 -1.61 -12.62 -14.05
CA PHE A 45 -0.60 -12.55 -15.11
C PHE A 45 -1.09 -13.18 -16.42
N GLU A 46 -1.88 -14.24 -16.36
CA GLU A 46 -2.49 -14.84 -17.53
C GLU A 46 -3.58 -13.95 -18.14
N GLU A 47 -4.43 -13.35 -17.29
CA GLU A 47 -5.44 -12.37 -17.73
C GLU A 47 -4.81 -11.12 -18.34
N LEU A 48 -3.71 -10.62 -17.77
CA LEU A 48 -2.91 -9.56 -18.37
C LEU A 48 -2.37 -9.95 -19.75
N ARG A 49 -1.84 -11.18 -19.89
CA ARG A 49 -1.37 -11.72 -21.18
C ARG A 49 -2.53 -11.80 -22.19
N ASN A 50 -3.74 -12.11 -21.72
CA ASN A 50 -4.97 -12.14 -22.51
C ASN A 50 -5.55 -10.75 -22.82
N ARG A 51 -4.84 -9.66 -22.46
CA ARG A 51 -5.25 -8.26 -22.67
C ARG A 51 -6.52 -7.87 -21.91
N ASN A 52 -6.76 -8.50 -20.76
CA ASN A 52 -7.87 -8.14 -19.90
C ASN A 52 -7.61 -6.78 -19.23
N VAL A 53 -8.26 -5.74 -19.76
CA VAL A 53 -8.14 -4.36 -19.26
C VAL A 53 -8.66 -4.24 -17.83
N ALA A 54 -9.70 -5.00 -17.45
CA ALA A 54 -10.26 -4.95 -16.10
C ALA A 54 -9.24 -5.43 -15.06
N VAL A 55 -8.58 -6.56 -15.32
CA VAL A 55 -7.49 -7.06 -14.46
C VAL A 55 -6.32 -6.07 -14.42
N GLY A 56 -5.98 -5.43 -15.54
CA GLY A 56 -4.97 -4.37 -15.57
C GLY A 56 -5.30 -3.17 -14.66
N VAL A 57 -6.55 -2.67 -14.73
CA VAL A 57 -7.01 -1.58 -13.87
C VAL A 57 -7.04 -2.00 -12.40
N TYR A 58 -7.46 -3.23 -12.10
CA TYR A 58 -7.46 -3.79 -10.76
C TYR A 58 -6.06 -3.79 -10.14
N ILE A 59 -5.07 -4.36 -10.84
CA ILE A 59 -3.68 -4.42 -10.38
C ILE A 59 -3.08 -3.01 -10.25
N ALA A 60 -3.38 -2.11 -11.18
CA ALA A 60 -2.92 -0.72 -11.10
C ALA A 60 -3.40 -0.03 -9.80
N GLY A 61 -4.64 -0.30 -9.38
CA GLY A 61 -5.19 0.25 -8.13
C GLY A 61 -4.43 -0.24 -6.90
N ILE A 62 -4.07 -1.51 -6.90
CA ILE A 62 -3.29 -2.12 -5.81
C ILE A 62 -1.87 -1.54 -5.78
N LEU A 63 -1.20 -1.44 -6.94
CA LEU A 63 0.14 -0.88 -7.02
C LEU A 63 0.19 0.58 -6.53
N ILE A 64 -0.82 1.39 -6.87
CA ILE A 64 -0.93 2.77 -6.37
C ILE A 64 -1.17 2.77 -4.86
N ALA A 65 -2.08 1.94 -4.36
CA ALA A 65 -2.36 1.84 -2.94
C ALA A 65 -1.12 1.44 -2.12
N VAL A 66 -0.38 0.44 -2.60
CA VAL A 66 0.89 0.00 -2.00
C VAL A 66 1.93 1.11 -2.09
N GLY A 67 2.09 1.76 -3.24
CA GLY A 67 3.03 2.86 -3.44
C GLY A 67 2.80 3.99 -2.43
N ASN A 68 1.54 4.35 -2.16
CA ASN A 68 1.20 5.35 -1.13
C ASN A 68 1.66 4.94 0.27
N VAL A 69 1.39 3.69 0.67
CA VAL A 69 1.76 3.17 2.00
C VAL A 69 3.28 3.12 2.16
N VAL A 70 3.98 2.63 1.14
CA VAL A 70 5.44 2.52 1.10
C VAL A 70 6.09 3.90 1.12
N GLY A 71 5.55 4.85 0.35
CA GLY A 71 6.06 6.23 0.30
C GLY A 71 6.06 6.89 1.67
N GLN A 72 5.03 6.65 2.49
CA GLN A 72 4.99 7.15 3.87
C GLN A 72 6.04 6.47 4.76
N ALA A 73 6.25 5.16 4.62
CA ALA A 73 7.29 4.42 5.35
C ALA A 73 8.69 4.97 5.05
N VAL A 74 9.02 5.12 3.77
CA VAL A 74 10.30 5.64 3.30
C VAL A 74 10.49 7.08 3.76
N SER A 75 9.45 7.92 3.67
CA SER A 75 9.50 9.32 4.16
C SER A 75 9.84 9.40 5.65
N GLY A 76 9.28 8.51 6.48
CA GLY A 76 9.62 8.40 7.90
C GLY A 76 11.09 8.08 8.13
N ILE A 77 11.65 7.13 7.38
CA ILE A 77 13.07 6.75 7.44
C ILE A 77 13.97 7.89 6.96
N SER A 78 13.64 8.55 5.86
CA SER A 78 14.43 9.65 5.29
C SER A 78 14.55 10.83 6.27
N LYS A 79 13.47 11.17 6.99
CA LYS A 79 13.49 12.21 8.04
C LYS A 79 14.38 11.85 9.23
N ALA A 80 14.67 10.57 9.43
CA ALA A 80 15.48 10.09 10.55
C ALA A 80 16.98 10.20 10.31
N VAL A 81 17.38 10.28 9.03
CA VAL A 81 18.78 10.24 8.56
C VAL A 81 19.22 11.66 8.12
N ILE A 82 18.68 12.71 8.73
CA ILE A 82 19.11 14.09 8.45
C ILE A 82 20.52 14.28 9.01
N PRO A 83 21.49 14.75 8.20
CA PRO A 83 22.85 15.05 8.68
C PRO A 83 22.83 15.96 9.91
N GLY A 84 23.43 15.51 11.01
CA GLY A 84 23.48 16.26 12.28
C GLY A 84 22.30 16.10 13.23
N GLN A 85 21.21 15.42 12.82
CA GLN A 85 20.06 15.09 13.69
C GLN A 85 19.61 13.64 13.48
N PHE A 86 20.49 12.69 13.77
CA PHE A 86 20.11 11.27 13.77
C PHE A 86 19.05 11.00 14.83
N ASN A 87 17.83 10.71 14.38
CA ASN A 87 16.71 10.39 15.27
C ASN A 87 16.43 8.89 15.21
N VAL A 88 16.97 8.15 16.19
CA VAL A 88 16.78 6.70 16.31
C VAL A 88 15.29 6.32 16.42
N GLY A 89 14.45 7.18 17.02
CA GLY A 89 13.01 6.97 17.09
C GLY A 89 12.33 7.02 15.74
N ALA A 90 12.74 7.94 14.85
CA ALA A 90 12.21 8.01 13.50
C ALA A 90 12.65 6.81 12.63
N ILE A 91 13.86 6.26 12.86
CA ILE A 91 14.30 5.02 12.20
C ILE A 91 13.42 3.84 12.67
N ILE A 92 13.23 3.71 14.00
CA ILE A 92 12.39 2.65 14.58
C ILE A 92 10.95 2.77 14.05
N GLY A 93 10.38 3.98 14.02
CA GLY A 93 9.05 4.23 13.47
C GLY A 93 8.95 3.87 11.99
N GLY A 94 9.94 4.24 11.18
CA GLY A 94 10.01 3.88 9.76
C GLY A 94 10.13 2.38 9.52
N ILE A 95 10.93 1.66 10.32
CA ILE A 95 11.06 0.20 10.26
C ILE A 95 9.74 -0.47 10.68
N ILE A 96 9.12 -0.02 11.77
CA ILE A 96 7.81 -0.54 12.22
C ILE A 96 6.76 -0.34 11.12
N GLN A 97 6.71 0.84 10.51
CA GLN A 97 5.83 1.12 9.38
C GLN A 97 6.09 0.15 8.20
N LEU A 98 7.35 -0.16 7.91
CA LEU A 98 7.71 -1.03 6.78
C LEU A 98 7.40 -2.51 7.06
N PHE A 99 7.61 -3.01 8.28
CA PHE A 99 7.40 -4.43 8.60
C PHE A 99 6.00 -4.77 9.12
N ILE A 100 5.31 -3.82 9.75
CA ILE A 100 3.95 -4.02 10.28
C ILE A 100 2.94 -3.29 9.39
N GLY A 101 3.22 -2.06 9.02
CA GLY A 101 2.29 -1.22 8.25
C GLY A 101 1.99 -1.76 6.86
N LEU A 102 2.99 -2.25 6.13
CA LEU A 102 2.81 -2.83 4.78
C LEU A 102 1.92 -4.07 4.78
N PRO A 103 2.23 -5.15 5.55
CA PRO A 103 1.36 -6.32 5.58
C PRO A 103 -0.05 -5.98 6.04
N LEU A 104 -0.18 -5.12 7.05
CA LEU A 104 -1.47 -4.70 7.59
C LEU A 104 -2.27 -3.89 6.56
N ALA A 105 -1.62 -3.00 5.82
CA ALA A 105 -2.26 -2.25 4.73
C ALA A 105 -2.79 -3.20 3.66
N ILE A 106 -2.00 -4.20 3.25
CA ILE A 106 -2.43 -5.17 2.23
C ILE A 106 -3.61 -5.99 2.72
N ILE A 107 -3.57 -6.48 3.97
CA ILE A 107 -4.68 -7.22 4.58
C ILE A 107 -5.94 -6.35 4.61
N LEU A 108 -5.82 -5.08 4.99
CA LEU A 108 -6.95 -4.16 5.03
C LEU A 108 -7.48 -3.82 3.64
N ILE A 109 -6.60 -3.68 2.64
CA ILE A 109 -6.99 -3.46 1.24
C ILE A 109 -7.86 -4.63 0.75
N VAL A 110 -7.43 -5.88 0.98
CA VAL A 110 -8.23 -7.07 0.64
C VAL A 110 -9.52 -7.12 1.47
N TRP A 111 -9.44 -6.91 2.77
CA TRP A 111 -10.61 -6.97 3.63
C TRP A 111 -11.68 -5.95 3.22
N ALA A 112 -11.23 -4.75 2.89
CA ALA A 112 -12.10 -3.66 2.49
C ALA A 112 -12.66 -3.85 1.08
N GLN A 113 -11.93 -4.53 0.18
CA GLN A 113 -12.49 -5.06 -1.06
C GLN A 113 -13.76 -5.88 -0.75
N ASN A 114 -13.64 -6.95 0.03
CA ASN A 114 -14.78 -7.82 0.37
C ASN A 114 -15.91 -7.05 1.06
N ARG A 115 -15.58 -6.07 1.90
CA ARG A 115 -16.58 -5.25 2.59
C ARG A 115 -17.36 -4.35 1.63
N VAL A 116 -16.67 -3.61 0.76
CA VAL A 116 -17.32 -2.73 -0.22
C VAL A 116 -18.24 -3.53 -1.13
N TYR A 117 -17.81 -4.71 -1.57
CA TYR A 117 -18.66 -5.63 -2.34
C TYR A 117 -19.95 -6.00 -1.64
N SER A 118 -19.84 -6.49 -0.41
CA SER A 118 -21.01 -6.87 0.37
C SER A 118 -21.97 -5.70 0.57
N TRP A 119 -21.44 -4.47 0.62
CA TRP A 119 -22.23 -3.26 0.75
C TRP A 119 -22.93 -2.88 -0.56
N LEU A 120 -22.25 -2.99 -1.70
CA LEU A 120 -22.83 -2.73 -3.02
C LEU A 120 -23.97 -3.70 -3.35
N ILE A 121 -23.80 -5.00 -3.07
CA ILE A 121 -24.85 -6.00 -3.30
C ILE A 121 -26.09 -5.66 -2.47
N LYS A 122 -25.92 -5.36 -1.18
CA LYS A 122 -27.03 -4.96 -0.31
C LYS A 122 -27.78 -3.73 -0.82
N ILE A 123 -27.06 -2.74 -1.36
CA ILE A 123 -27.70 -1.57 -1.96
C ILE A 123 -28.48 -1.98 -3.21
N ALA A 124 -27.89 -2.80 -4.08
CA ALA A 124 -28.54 -3.20 -5.32
C ALA A 124 -29.80 -4.04 -5.08
N GLU A 125 -29.77 -4.92 -4.06
CA GLU A 125 -30.95 -5.68 -3.60
C GLU A 125 -32.10 -4.77 -3.12
N THR A 126 -31.81 -3.57 -2.62
CA THR A 126 -32.86 -2.63 -2.20
C THR A 126 -33.51 -1.86 -3.35
N ILE A 127 -32.97 -1.94 -4.57
CA ILE A 127 -33.52 -1.25 -5.74
C ILE A 127 -34.60 -2.13 -6.38
N PRO A 128 -35.87 -1.68 -6.46
CA PRO A 128 -36.94 -2.46 -7.07
C PRO A 128 -36.61 -2.80 -8.54
N GLY A 129 -36.69 -4.08 -8.90
CA GLY A 129 -36.47 -4.55 -10.27
C GLY A 129 -35.03 -4.90 -10.62
N VAL A 130 -34.09 -4.85 -9.67
CA VAL A 130 -32.70 -5.27 -9.85
C VAL A 130 -32.48 -6.58 -9.10
N ASP A 131 -32.42 -7.71 -9.82
CA ASP A 131 -32.10 -9.03 -9.25
C ASP A 131 -30.58 -9.27 -9.34
N VAL A 132 -29.88 -9.08 -8.21
CA VAL A 132 -28.43 -9.30 -8.12
C VAL A 132 -28.18 -10.61 -7.40
N LYS A 133 -28.18 -11.72 -8.14
CA LYS A 133 -27.59 -12.97 -7.64
C LYS A 133 -26.08 -12.79 -7.53
N GLU A 134 -25.55 -12.92 -6.31
CA GLU A 134 -24.12 -12.91 -5.94
C GLU A 134 -23.16 -12.44 -7.04
N PHE A 135 -22.73 -11.17 -6.95
CA PHE A 135 -21.69 -10.62 -7.81
C PHE A 135 -20.33 -11.23 -7.41
N ASP A 136 -19.83 -12.18 -8.20
CA ASP A 136 -18.50 -12.74 -8.05
C ASP A 136 -17.47 -11.82 -8.70
N VAL A 137 -16.72 -11.09 -7.88
CA VAL A 137 -15.64 -10.16 -8.25
C VAL A 137 -14.68 -10.79 -9.25
N GLU A 138 -14.28 -12.02 -8.98
CA GLU A 138 -13.24 -12.68 -9.72
C GLU A 138 -13.74 -13.07 -11.09
N LYS A 139 -14.99 -13.55 -11.16
CA LYS A 139 -15.69 -13.83 -12.41
C LYS A 139 -15.89 -12.56 -13.24
N GLU A 140 -16.30 -11.46 -12.61
CA GLU A 140 -16.51 -10.17 -13.28
C GLU A 140 -15.20 -9.62 -13.85
N LEU A 141 -14.11 -9.70 -13.09
CA LEU A 141 -12.78 -9.32 -13.57
C LEU A 141 -12.34 -10.20 -14.74
N LYS A 142 -12.47 -11.54 -14.65
CA LYS A 142 -12.17 -12.46 -15.76
C LYS A 142 -13.00 -12.18 -17.02
N ASN A 143 -14.26 -11.77 -16.86
CA ASN A 143 -15.13 -11.38 -17.96
C ASN A 143 -14.76 -10.02 -18.58
N GLY A 144 -13.74 -9.33 -18.04
CA GLY A 144 -13.29 -8.04 -18.54
C GLY A 144 -14.15 -6.87 -18.10
N ASN A 145 -14.88 -6.98 -16.98
CA ASN A 145 -15.72 -5.90 -16.46
C ASN A 145 -14.86 -4.75 -15.89
N VAL A 146 -14.57 -3.77 -16.74
CA VAL A 146 -13.78 -2.59 -16.38
C VAL A 146 -14.49 -1.70 -15.35
N ALA A 147 -15.83 -1.68 -15.31
CA ALA A 147 -16.57 -0.90 -14.32
C ALA A 147 -16.31 -1.45 -12.91
N MET A 148 -16.31 -2.78 -12.77
CA MET A 148 -15.97 -3.44 -11.51
C MET A 148 -14.53 -3.14 -11.09
N ALA A 149 -13.59 -3.23 -12.03
CA ALA A 149 -12.20 -2.89 -11.79
C ALA A 149 -12.00 -1.41 -11.38
N ALA A 150 -12.77 -0.48 -11.96
CA ALA A 150 -12.70 0.94 -11.60
C ALA A 150 -13.20 1.20 -10.16
N ILE A 151 -14.26 0.50 -9.73
CA ILE A 151 -14.74 0.56 -8.34
C ILE A 151 -13.68 0.01 -7.39
N LEU A 152 -13.06 -1.12 -7.71
CA LEU A 152 -11.97 -1.70 -6.92
C LEU A 152 -10.78 -0.75 -6.82
N PHE A 153 -10.37 -0.19 -7.95
CA PHE A 153 -9.30 0.80 -8.02
C PHE A 153 -9.60 1.99 -7.08
N GLY A 154 -10.79 2.59 -7.21
CA GLY A 154 -11.20 3.71 -6.37
C GLY A 154 -11.24 3.35 -4.88
N THR A 155 -11.71 2.13 -4.58
CA THR A 155 -11.75 1.57 -3.23
C THR A 155 -10.33 1.49 -2.66
N PHE A 156 -9.41 0.81 -3.34
CA PHE A 156 -8.01 0.69 -2.92
C PHE A 156 -7.33 2.02 -2.71
N LEU A 157 -7.54 2.96 -3.63
CA LEU A 157 -6.97 4.29 -3.55
C LEU A 157 -7.48 5.04 -2.31
N ALA A 158 -8.80 5.06 -2.08
CA ALA A 158 -9.40 5.72 -0.93
C ALA A 158 -8.93 5.10 0.40
N ILE A 159 -8.91 3.78 0.48
CA ILE A 159 -8.46 3.04 1.67
C ILE A 159 -6.98 3.29 1.92
N SER A 160 -6.14 3.30 0.88
CA SER A 160 -4.71 3.54 1.03
C SER A 160 -4.41 4.88 1.69
N PHE A 161 -5.19 5.93 1.36
CA PHE A 161 -5.02 7.25 1.98
C PHE A 161 -5.38 7.24 3.46
N VAL A 162 -6.49 6.61 3.82
CA VAL A 162 -6.93 6.53 5.22
C VAL A 162 -5.98 5.66 6.04
N ILE A 163 -5.60 4.50 5.51
CA ILE A 163 -4.67 3.58 6.17
C ILE A 163 -3.31 4.25 6.37
N SER A 164 -2.76 4.87 5.34
CA SER A 164 -1.41 5.43 5.46
C SER A 164 -1.34 6.52 6.53
N GLN A 165 -2.39 7.34 6.66
CA GLN A 165 -2.53 8.28 7.78
C GLN A 165 -2.67 7.55 9.12
N GLY A 166 -3.54 6.54 9.20
CA GLY A 166 -3.74 5.75 10.42
C GLY A 166 -2.48 5.07 10.93
N ILE A 167 -1.68 4.46 10.05
CA ILE A 167 -0.42 3.82 10.46
C ILE A 167 0.62 4.87 10.86
N SER A 168 0.67 6.03 10.20
CA SER A 168 1.54 7.13 10.65
C SER A 168 1.20 7.58 12.07
N PHE A 169 -0.10 7.74 12.39
CA PHE A 169 -0.55 8.10 13.73
C PHE A 169 -0.22 7.06 14.79
N LEU A 170 -0.24 5.76 14.44
CA LEU A 170 0.12 4.69 15.35
C LEU A 170 1.64 4.57 15.53
N SER A 171 2.41 4.86 14.49
CA SER A 171 3.86 4.65 14.49
C SER A 171 4.59 5.62 15.41
N GLU A 172 4.14 6.87 15.53
CA GLU A 172 4.76 7.87 16.42
C GLU A 172 4.75 7.47 17.92
N PRO A 173 3.60 7.17 18.55
CA PRO A 173 3.56 6.80 19.96
C PRO A 173 4.26 5.46 20.23
N ILE A 174 4.18 4.50 19.30
CA ILE A 174 4.88 3.21 19.43
C ILE A 174 6.39 3.42 19.37
N ALA A 175 6.88 4.20 18.41
CA ALA A 175 8.30 4.53 18.30
C ALA A 175 8.78 5.26 19.56
N SER A 176 8.01 6.22 20.06
CA SER A 176 8.29 6.94 21.30
C SER A 176 8.39 5.97 22.49
N ALA A 177 7.42 5.07 22.67
CA ALA A 177 7.41 4.10 23.76
C ALA A 177 8.64 3.18 23.71
N ILE A 178 8.99 2.66 22.53
CA ILE A 178 10.18 1.81 22.35
C ILE A 178 11.45 2.59 22.66
N THR A 179 11.59 3.82 22.15
CA THR A 179 12.79 4.63 22.45
C THR A 179 12.92 4.96 23.93
N SER A 180 11.82 5.10 24.65
CA SER A 180 11.83 5.32 26.10
C SER A 180 12.24 4.09 26.91
N LEU A 181 12.15 2.88 26.34
CA LEU A 181 12.63 1.64 26.97
C LEU A 181 14.12 1.40 26.74
N ILE A 182 14.72 2.05 25.73
CA ILE A 182 16.12 1.88 25.33
C ILE A 182 17.01 2.95 25.98
N ARG A 183 16.43 4.06 26.47
CA ARG A 183 17.11 5.10 27.27
C ARG A 183 16.98 4.81 28.75
#